data_AF-A0A167KW33-F1
#
_entry.id   AF-A0A167KW33-F1
#
_cell.length_a   1.000
_cell.length_b   1.000
_cell.length_c   1.000
_cell.angle_alpha   90.00
_cell.angle_beta   90.00
_cell.angle_gamma   90.00
#
_symmetry.space_group_name_H-M   'P 1'
#
loop_
_entity.id
_entity.type
_entity.pdbx_description
1 polymer ?
#
loop_
_entity_poly.entity_id
_entity_poly.type
_entity_poly.pdbx_seq_one_letter_code
_entity_poly.pdbx_strand_id
1 'polypeptide(L)'
;MSDNYTDDFVPTFLNTEPEVILNLTETELGIALGGSVLFGVLISIPFSFFLPSFMAILLIYLASFGLGLYLFSLIFKRYKFGKPRGFFVATLKKKFGGSDEYYVIDKPLIVGRTNKKVVEYD
;
A
#
# COMPACT_ATOMS: atom_id res chain seq x y z
N MET A 1 -36.99 2.18 -13.86
CA MET A 1 -35.82 2.51 -13.01
C MET A 1 -36.06 1.82 -11.68
N SER A 2 -35.45 0.65 -11.49
CA SER A 2 -35.49 -0.07 -10.21
C SER A 2 -34.35 0.46 -9.36
N ASP A 3 -34.68 1.33 -8.42
CA ASP A 3 -33.74 1.84 -7.44
C ASP A 3 -33.39 0.70 -6.48
N ASN A 4 -32.30 0.00 -6.78
CA ASN A 4 -31.67 -0.95 -5.87
C ASN A 4 -31.05 -0.14 -4.71
N TYR A 5 -31.87 0.18 -3.72
CA TYR A 5 -31.39 0.57 -2.40
C TYR A 5 -30.90 -0.70 -1.71
N THR A 6 -29.72 -1.17 -2.10
CA THR A 6 -29.00 -2.11 -1.28
C THR A 6 -28.53 -1.34 -0.06
N ASP A 7 -29.03 -1.76 1.09
CA ASP A 7 -28.42 -1.51 2.39
C ASP A 7 -26.89 -1.58 2.26
N ASP A 8 -26.23 -0.42 2.16
CA ASP A 8 -24.76 -0.27 2.27
C ASP A 8 -24.31 -0.50 3.73
N PHE A 9 -24.96 -1.47 4.39
CA PHE A 9 -24.59 -1.95 5.68
C PHE A 9 -23.43 -2.92 5.50
N VAL A 10 -22.30 -2.48 6.03
CA VAL A 10 -21.00 -3.14 6.09
C VAL A 10 -20.21 -3.03 4.78
N PRO A 11 -19.13 -2.21 4.74
CA PRO A 11 -18.14 -2.32 3.68
C PRO A 11 -17.41 -3.65 3.88
N THR A 12 -17.97 -4.73 3.35
CA THR A 12 -17.38 -6.09 3.37
C THR A 12 -16.09 -6.17 2.53
N PHE A 13 -15.63 -5.06 1.97
CA PHE A 13 -14.44 -4.99 1.11
C PHE A 13 -13.25 -4.22 1.70
N LEU A 14 -13.34 -3.67 2.92
CA LEU A 14 -12.16 -3.11 3.62
C LEU A 14 -11.36 -4.16 4.43
N ASN A 15 -11.83 -5.41 4.48
CA ASN A 15 -11.22 -6.46 5.32
C ASN A 15 -10.70 -7.67 4.52
N THR A 16 -10.58 -7.59 3.19
CA THR A 16 -10.29 -8.75 2.34
C THR A 16 -8.93 -8.75 1.68
N GLU A 17 -8.03 -7.80 1.94
CA GLU A 17 -6.64 -7.99 1.53
C GLU A 17 -5.94 -8.90 2.56
N PRO A 18 -5.72 -10.19 2.25
CA PRO A 18 -5.01 -11.07 3.16
C PRO A 18 -3.60 -10.51 3.37
N GLU A 19 -3.14 -10.50 4.62
CA GLU A 19 -1.74 -10.25 4.92
C GLU A 19 -0.93 -11.46 4.44
N VAL A 20 0.08 -11.22 3.60
CA VAL A 20 0.84 -12.30 2.97
C VAL A 20 2.17 -12.49 3.70
N ILE A 21 3.02 -11.47 3.71
CA ILE A 21 4.38 -11.53 4.25
C ILE A 21 4.69 -10.20 4.98
N LEU A 22 5.31 -10.26 6.16
CA LEU A 22 5.73 -9.09 6.95
C LEU A 22 4.59 -8.12 7.33
N ASN A 23 3.33 -8.59 7.41
CA ASN A 23 2.12 -7.79 7.59
C ASN A 23 1.86 -6.78 6.45
N LEU A 24 2.38 -7.09 5.25
CA LEU A 24 2.11 -6.35 4.02
C LEU A 24 0.98 -7.06 3.25
N THR A 25 0.14 -6.25 2.60
CA THR A 25 -0.81 -6.79 1.62
C THR A 25 -0.09 -7.12 0.31
N GLU A 26 -0.71 -7.93 -0.55
CA GLU A 26 -0.08 -8.41 -1.80
C GLU A 26 0.50 -7.28 -2.66
N THR A 27 -0.25 -6.19 -2.83
CA THR A 27 0.18 -5.02 -3.60
C THR A 27 1.37 -4.30 -2.97
N GLU A 28 1.43 -4.25 -1.65
CA GLU A 28 2.51 -3.58 -0.93
C GLU A 28 3.77 -4.40 -0.91
N LEU A 29 3.61 -5.72 -0.78
CA LEU A 29 4.70 -6.67 -0.97
C LEU A 29 5.27 -6.53 -2.38
N GLY A 30 4.43 -6.43 -3.41
CA GLY A 30 4.85 -6.19 -4.79
C GLY A 30 5.66 -4.90 -4.96
N ILE A 31 5.23 -3.80 -4.33
CA ILE A 31 5.94 -2.52 -4.39
C ILE A 31 7.23 -2.57 -3.57
N ALA A 32 7.22 -3.23 -2.41
CA ALA A 32 8.42 -3.42 -1.59
C ALA A 32 9.46 -4.27 -2.33
N LEU A 33 9.04 -5.33 -3.03
CA LEU A 33 9.88 -6.17 -3.88
C LEU A 33 10.44 -5.37 -5.06
N GLY A 34 9.60 -4.60 -5.77
CA GLY A 34 10.08 -3.73 -6.85
C GLY A 34 11.10 -2.70 -6.36
N GLY A 35 10.81 -2.06 -5.22
CA GLY A 35 11.72 -1.11 -4.58
C GLY A 35 13.03 -1.74 -4.13
N SER A 36 13.01 -2.96 -3.58
CA SER A 36 14.21 -3.65 -3.12
C SER A 36 15.09 -4.14 -4.26
N VAL A 37 14.51 -4.56 -5.40
CA VAL A 37 15.27 -4.85 -6.63
C VAL A 37 16.00 -3.59 -7.09
N LEU A 38 15.29 -2.48 -7.22
CA LEU A 38 15.89 -1.20 -7.63
C LEU A 38 16.99 -0.76 -6.67
N PHE A 39 16.74 -0.86 -5.36
CA PHE A 39 17.71 -0.55 -4.33
C PHE A 39 18.98 -1.42 -4.44
N GLY A 40 18.81 -2.72 -4.66
CA GLY A 40 19.93 -3.63 -4.86
C GLY A 40 20.74 -3.29 -6.10
N VAL A 41 20.07 -2.99 -7.23
CA VAL A 41 20.75 -2.56 -8.46
C VAL A 41 21.53 -1.27 -8.24
N LEU A 42 20.90 -0.25 -7.65
CA LEU A 42 21.52 1.05 -7.39
C LEU A 42 22.75 0.95 -6.48
N ILE A 43 22.74 0.04 -5.51
CA ILE A 43 23.91 -0.23 -4.66
C ILE A 43 24.96 -1.04 -5.42
N SER A 44 24.57 -2.02 -6.24
CA SER A 44 25.54 -2.89 -6.93
C SER A 44 26.33 -2.18 -8.03
N ILE A 45 25.75 -1.18 -8.70
CA ILE A 45 26.42 -0.42 -9.78
C ILE A 45 27.72 0.26 -9.31
N PRO A 46 27.74 1.10 -8.25
CA PRO A 46 28.98 1.72 -7.80
C PRO A 46 30.02 0.67 -7.39
N PHE A 47 29.62 -0.43 -6.75
CA PHE A 47 30.53 -1.50 -6.36
C PHE A 47 31.12 -2.27 -7.55
N SER A 48 30.44 -2.30 -8.69
CA SER A 48 30.95 -2.93 -9.90
C SER A 48 32.20 -2.25 -10.47
N PHE A 49 32.42 -0.96 -10.17
CA PHE A 49 33.63 -0.25 -10.58
C PHE A 49 34.85 -0.59 -9.72
N PHE A 50 34.64 -1.08 -8.49
CA PHE A 50 35.73 -1.39 -7.55
C PHE A 50 36.03 -2.89 -7.46
N LEU A 51 35.07 -3.75 -7.76
CA LEU A 51 35.19 -5.19 -7.62
C LEU A 51 35.26 -5.87 -8.99
N PRO A 52 36.35 -6.58 -9.31
CA PRO A 52 36.48 -7.28 -10.59
C PRO A 52 35.74 -8.63 -10.62
N SER A 53 35.03 -9.00 -9.54
CA SER A 53 34.38 -10.30 -9.40
C SER A 53 32.86 -10.18 -9.49
N PHE A 54 32.29 -10.86 -10.48
CA PHE A 54 30.84 -10.99 -10.65
C PHE A 54 30.16 -11.60 -9.41
N MET A 55 30.78 -12.61 -8.79
CA MET A 55 30.21 -13.25 -7.60
C MET A 55 30.16 -12.31 -6.39
N ALA A 56 31.15 -11.43 -6.25
CA ALA A 56 31.14 -10.42 -5.20
C ALA A 56 30.01 -9.41 -5.41
N ILE A 57 29.81 -8.96 -6.66
CA ILE A 57 28.71 -8.04 -7.02
C ILE A 57 27.35 -8.70 -6.81
N LEU A 58 27.19 -9.97 -7.18
CA LEU A 58 25.95 -10.73 -6.98
C LEU A 58 25.60 -10.87 -5.49
N LEU A 59 26.59 -11.15 -4.64
CA LEU A 59 26.39 -11.21 -3.18
C LEU A 59 25.98 -9.86 -2.60
N ILE A 60 26.61 -8.76 -3.05
CA ILE A 60 26.24 -7.40 -2.64
C ILE A 60 24.81 -7.09 -3.07
N TYR A 61 24.42 -7.45 -4.29
CA TYR A 61 23.06 -7.31 -4.78
C TYR A 61 22.07 -8.10 -3.90
N LEU A 62 22.33 -9.38 -3.61
CA LEU A 62 21.45 -10.19 -2.77
C LEU A 62 21.33 -9.63 -1.34
N ALA A 63 22.45 -9.20 -0.75
CA ALA A 63 22.46 -8.63 0.59
C ALA A 63 21.69 -7.31 0.65
N SER A 64 21.93 -6.42 -0.32
CA SER A 64 21.23 -5.13 -0.41
C SER A 64 19.75 -5.29 -0.77
N PHE A 65 19.38 -6.27 -1.58
CA PHE A 65 17.99 -6.62 -1.87
C PHE A 65 17.25 -7.05 -0.59
N GLY A 66 17.82 -7.96 0.20
CA GLY A 66 17.23 -8.39 1.47
C GLY A 66 17.09 -7.24 2.46
N LEU A 67 18.11 -6.39 2.56
CA LEU A 67 18.08 -5.20 3.40
C LEU A 67 17.03 -4.18 2.91
N GLY A 68 16.91 -4.00 1.60
CA GLY A 68 15.89 -3.18 0.96
C GLY A 68 14.49 -3.65 1.31
N LEU A 69 14.20 -4.94 1.19
CA LEU A 69 12.90 -5.52 1.57
C LEU A 69 12.54 -5.22 3.03
N TYR A 70 13.51 -5.40 3.93
CA TYR A 70 13.31 -5.10 5.34
C TYR A 70 13.01 -3.60 5.56
N LEU A 71 13.79 -2.70 4.96
CA LEU A 71 13.58 -1.25 5.07
C LEU A 71 12.23 -0.81 4.50
N PHE A 72 11.87 -1.29 3.31
CA PHE A 72 10.56 -0.97 2.72
C PHE A 72 9.42 -1.49 3.60
N SER A 73 9.54 -2.70 4.16
CA SER A 73 8.53 -3.23 5.09
C SER A 73 8.37 -2.35 6.35
N LEU A 74 9.47 -1.81 6.90
CA LEU A 74 9.42 -0.88 8.02
C LEU A 74 8.76 0.46 7.64
N ILE A 75 9.09 0.99 6.46
CA ILE A 75 8.49 2.23 5.95
C ILE A 75 6.99 2.06 5.79
N PHE A 76 6.54 0.95 5.19
CA PHE A 76 5.12 0.64 5.04
C PHE A 76 4.42 0.49 6.38
N LYS A 77 5.02 -0.22 7.35
CA LYS A 77 4.48 -0.35 8.71
C LYS A 77 4.31 1.02 9.39
N ARG A 78 5.28 1.92 9.24
CA ARG A 78 5.18 3.29 9.77
C ARG A 78 4.12 4.11 9.05
N TYR A 79 4.05 4.02 7.72
CA TYR A 79 3.08 4.77 6.91
C TYR A 79 1.62 4.38 7.19
N LYS A 80 1.43 3.11 7.59
CA LYS A 80 0.13 2.51 7.92
C LYS A 80 -0.24 2.56 9.39
N PHE A 81 0.64 3.05 10.26
CA PHE A 81 0.37 3.06 11.68
C PHE A 81 -0.92 3.85 11.97
N GLY A 82 -1.91 3.19 12.58
CA GLY A 82 -3.22 3.77 12.89
C GLY A 82 -4.20 3.91 11.72
N LYS A 83 -3.91 3.33 10.54
CA LYS A 83 -4.77 3.42 9.35
C LYS A 83 -5.47 2.11 9.02
N PRO A 84 -6.66 2.15 8.40
CA PRO A 84 -7.39 0.95 8.02
C PRO A 84 -6.65 0.12 6.96
N ARG A 85 -6.96 -1.17 6.89
CA ARG A 85 -6.46 -2.07 5.84
C ARG A 85 -6.88 -1.56 4.45
N GLY A 86 -6.02 -1.70 3.44
CA GLY A 86 -6.25 -1.16 2.10
C GLY A 86 -6.04 0.36 1.94
N PHE A 87 -5.70 1.10 3.01
CA PHE A 87 -5.45 2.55 2.95
C PHE A 87 -4.45 2.95 1.86
N PHE A 88 -3.37 2.17 1.71
CA PHE A 88 -2.31 2.47 0.76
C PHE A 88 -2.79 2.32 -0.69
N VAL A 89 -3.48 1.22 -1.01
CA VAL A 89 -4.08 0.99 -2.34
C VAL A 89 -5.10 2.06 -2.67
N ALA A 90 -5.96 2.41 -1.72
CA ALA A 90 -6.97 3.44 -1.92
C ALA A 90 -6.34 4.84 -2.11
N THR A 91 -5.26 5.15 -1.40
CA THR A 91 -4.47 6.38 -1.62
C THR A 91 -3.82 6.40 -2.99
N LEU A 92 -3.26 5.26 -3.44
CA LEU A 92 -2.67 5.13 -4.77
C LEU A 92 -3.72 5.35 -5.85
N LYS A 93 -4.87 4.68 -5.76
CA LYS A 93 -5.98 4.85 -6.70
C LYS A 93 -6.45 6.30 -6.78
N LYS A 94 -6.60 6.98 -5.63
CA LYS A 94 -6.93 8.41 -5.60
C LYS A 94 -5.90 9.25 -6.35
N LYS A 95 -4.60 8.97 -6.15
CA LYS A 95 -3.51 9.71 -6.81
C LYS A 95 -3.47 9.48 -8.32
N PHE A 96 -3.88 8.30 -8.79
CA PHE A 96 -3.96 7.94 -10.21
C PHE A 96 -5.34 8.21 -10.85
N GLY A 97 -6.18 9.06 -10.23
CA GLY A 97 -7.43 9.52 -10.82
C GLY A 97 -8.63 8.57 -10.65
N GLY A 98 -8.56 7.64 -9.70
CA GLY A 98 -9.71 6.83 -9.30
C GLY A 98 -10.81 7.67 -8.63
N SER A 99 -12.07 7.29 -8.87
CA SER A 99 -13.29 7.88 -8.27
C SER A 99 -13.14 8.14 -6.76
N ASP A 100 -13.64 9.29 -6.28
CA ASP A 100 -13.68 9.67 -4.86
C ASP A 100 -14.60 8.77 -3.99
N GLU A 101 -15.16 7.69 -4.55
CA GLU A 101 -16.00 6.71 -3.84
C GLU A 101 -15.22 5.79 -2.90
N TYR A 102 -13.89 5.82 -2.91
CA TYR A 102 -13.12 5.13 -1.89
C TYR A 102 -13.30 5.86 -0.55
N TYR A 103 -13.95 5.20 0.42
CA TYR A 103 -14.15 5.62 1.81
C TYR A 103 -12.82 5.72 2.61
N VAL A 104 -11.83 6.41 2.05
CA VAL A 104 -10.60 6.84 2.72
C VAL A 104 -10.82 8.18 3.44
N ILE A 105 -11.86 8.89 3.00
CA ILE A 105 -12.30 10.16 3.58
C ILE A 105 -13.57 9.81 4.35
N ASP A 106 -13.65 10.20 5.62
CA ASP A 106 -14.86 10.17 6.41
C ASP A 106 -15.89 11.07 5.72
N LYS A 107 -16.64 10.52 4.77
CA LYS A 107 -17.80 11.21 4.21
C LYS A 107 -18.88 11.19 5.29
N PRO A 108 -19.60 12.30 5.48
CA PRO A 108 -20.72 12.31 6.42
C PRO A 108 -21.68 11.19 6.04
N LEU A 109 -21.87 10.24 6.96
CA LEU A 109 -22.83 9.16 6.77
C LEU A 109 -24.23 9.78 6.61
N ILE A 110 -24.82 9.58 5.43
CA ILE A 110 -26.22 9.94 5.18
C ILE A 110 -27.03 8.67 5.43
N VAL A 111 -27.74 8.63 6.55
CA VAL A 111 -28.56 7.48 6.93
C VAL A 111 -29.96 7.66 6.31
N GLY A 112 -30.23 6.90 5.25
CA GLY A 112 -31.56 6.75 4.66
C GLY A 112 -32.17 8.02 4.05
N ARG A 113 -33.51 8.09 4.01
CA ARG A 113 -34.32 9.17 3.41
C ARG A 113 -34.15 10.57 4.04
N THR A 114 -33.21 10.74 4.95
CA THR A 114 -33.02 11.97 5.71
C THR A 114 -31.83 12.73 5.14
N ASN A 115 -32.05 13.95 4.64
CA ASN A 115 -30.98 14.89 4.26
C ASN A 115 -30.16 15.39 5.48
N LYS A 116 -30.22 14.71 6.63
CA LYS A 116 -29.46 15.06 7.81
C LYS A 116 -28.08 14.41 7.69
N LYS A 117 -27.06 15.24 7.52
CA LYS A 117 -25.66 14.84 7.69
C LYS A 117 -25.47 14.47 9.17
N VAL A 118 -25.15 13.22 9.45
CA VAL A 118 -25.06 12.71 10.84
C VAL A 118 -23.71 13.08 11.48
N VAL A 119 -22.71 13.48 10.68
CA VAL A 119 -21.40 13.86 11.21
C VAL A 119 -20.87 15.08 10.45
N GLU A 120 -20.91 16.25 11.08
CA GLU A 120 -20.10 17.41 10.69
C GLU A 120 -18.80 17.32 11.50
N TYR A 121 -17.67 17.16 10.82
CA TYR A 121 -16.36 17.34 11.43
C TYR A 121 -15.99 18.81 11.28
N ASP A 122 -15.73 19.49 12.41
CA ASP A 122 -15.15 20.84 12.45
C ASP A 122 -13.75 20.88 11.80
#